data_AF-A0A1M6C3G4-F1
#
_entry.id   AF-A0A1M6C3G4-F1
#
_cell.length_a   1.000
_cell.length_b   1.000
_cell.length_c   1.000
_cell.angle_alpha   90.00
_cell.angle_beta   90.00
_cell.angle_gamma   90.00
#
_symmetry.space_group_name_H-M   'P 1'
#
loop_
_entity.id
_entity.type
_entity.pdbx_description
1 polymer ?
#
loop_
_entity_poly.entity_id
_entity_poly.type
_entity_poly.pdbx_seq_one_letter_code
_entity_poly.pdbx_strand_id
1 'polypeptide(L)'
;MQTLTGFARKYAIMEELDGGFGIGSSPEAFVRLDSWDGRIVASVHVKGLKQGPFRYMLYLIFSQGDKLVAIPAGSIGTSFPGMQASLEIGANTLEAHGVKPEWVKYAAITAESRDKMWIPLFSSFEKNLKWDESLRQVLYRKAPAQQAEKVSEAKKEQAEEEAEPEKKEEAKPEPKPEPKPAEQVRSQPEQKAEQKDLLSDGVGLAKCDISKLETLLKNNFEATQPFKRGNPDYTWYLVNDLAKLSNIMYMSGINVPVFANPKILVGLFRYKHILAGLYKGENRSNYFVIGIPARDENDNRPFETACRWVPVTGSDFRDLGGYWLVYVSMRSGEIVV
;
A
#
# COMPACT_ATOMS: atom_id res chain seq x y z
N MET A 1 24.25 6.97 15.66
CA MET A 1 22.93 6.86 15.01
C MET A 1 22.40 8.26 14.80
N GLN A 2 21.79 8.56 13.65
CA GLN A 2 21.00 9.77 13.42
C GLN A 2 19.83 9.41 12.50
N THR A 3 18.66 9.17 13.08
CA THR A 3 17.39 9.16 12.34
C THR A 3 16.99 10.60 12.10
N LEU A 4 16.72 10.97 10.84
CA LEU A 4 16.09 12.25 10.53
C LEU A 4 14.71 12.29 11.21
N THR A 5 14.54 13.23 12.13
CA THR A 5 13.25 13.52 12.79
C THR A 5 12.30 14.13 11.77
N GLY A 6 11.58 13.27 11.04
CA GLY A 6 10.64 13.71 10.01
C GLY A 6 10.28 12.71 8.94
N PHE A 7 11.03 11.61 8.71
CA PHE A 7 10.64 10.59 7.73
C PHE A 7 10.81 9.16 8.24
N ALA A 8 9.77 8.34 8.09
CA ALA A 8 9.79 6.90 8.37
C ALA A 8 8.97 6.13 7.33
N ARG A 9 9.50 4.99 6.88
CA ARG A 9 8.89 4.13 5.85
C ARG A 9 8.71 2.71 6.37
N LYS A 10 7.52 2.14 6.22
CA LYS A 10 7.15 0.76 6.64
C LYS A 10 6.57 -0.03 5.46
N TYR A 11 6.73 -1.34 5.49
CA TYR A 11 6.29 -2.27 4.43
C TYR A 11 5.66 -3.52 5.05
N ALA A 12 4.54 -3.99 4.49
CA ALA A 12 3.99 -5.30 4.82
C ALA A 12 3.25 -5.94 3.64
N ILE A 13 3.41 -7.26 3.46
CA ILE A 13 2.47 -8.08 2.69
C ILE A 13 1.26 -8.35 3.60
N MET A 14 0.06 -8.47 3.02
CA MET A 14 -1.15 -8.84 3.75
C MET A 14 -1.49 -10.30 3.52
N GLU A 15 -1.78 -11.00 4.62
CA GLU A 15 -2.18 -12.41 4.68
C GLU A 15 -3.72 -12.49 4.63
N GLU A 16 -4.28 -13.51 3.96
CA GLU A 16 -5.72 -13.77 3.96
C GLU A 16 -6.17 -14.22 5.36
N LEU A 17 -7.23 -13.61 5.88
CA LEU A 17 -7.76 -13.85 7.23
C LEU A 17 -9.23 -14.31 7.19
N ASP A 18 -10.11 -13.52 6.59
CA ASP A 18 -11.48 -13.97 6.23
C ASP A 18 -11.54 -14.39 4.75
N GLY A 19 -11.76 -15.69 4.52
CA GLY A 19 -11.84 -16.25 3.17
C GLY A 19 -13.12 -15.92 2.40
N GLY A 20 -13.10 -16.15 1.08
CA GLY A 20 -14.26 -15.99 0.18
C GLY A 20 -14.37 -14.65 -0.54
N PHE A 21 -13.41 -13.75 -0.30
CA PHE A 21 -13.28 -12.43 -0.93
C PHE A 21 -12.31 -12.42 -2.13
N GLY A 22 -11.80 -13.59 -2.53
CA GLY A 22 -10.95 -13.77 -3.72
C GLY A 22 -11.73 -14.02 -5.01
N ILE A 23 -11.12 -13.71 -6.16
CA ILE A 23 -11.55 -14.09 -7.51
C ILE A 23 -10.70 -15.27 -7.98
N GLY A 24 -11.22 -16.49 -7.87
CA GLY A 24 -10.57 -17.73 -8.35
C GLY A 24 -9.39 -18.22 -7.50
N SER A 25 -8.67 -17.32 -6.84
CA SER A 25 -7.63 -17.59 -5.84
C SER A 25 -7.80 -16.67 -4.62
N SER A 26 -7.08 -16.96 -3.53
CA SER A 26 -6.88 -16.01 -2.43
C SER A 26 -6.47 -14.62 -2.97
N PRO A 27 -6.99 -13.52 -2.39
CA PRO A 27 -6.60 -12.18 -2.79
C PRO A 27 -5.19 -11.85 -2.26
N GLU A 28 -4.43 -11.07 -3.01
CA GLU A 28 -3.08 -10.63 -2.66
C GLU A 28 -3.10 -9.12 -2.38
N ALA A 29 -2.54 -8.68 -1.25
CA ALA A 29 -2.32 -7.25 -1.03
C ALA A 29 -0.95 -6.96 -0.40
N PHE A 30 -0.51 -5.73 -0.63
CA PHE A 30 0.73 -5.17 -0.11
C PHE A 30 0.48 -3.70 0.27
N VAL A 31 1.08 -3.26 1.37
CA VAL A 31 0.99 -1.87 1.85
C VAL A 31 2.37 -1.31 2.17
N ARG A 32 2.67 -0.15 1.57
CA ARG A 32 3.74 0.77 1.98
C ARG A 32 3.12 1.89 2.80
N LEU A 33 3.68 2.20 3.96
CA LEU A 33 3.41 3.45 4.68
C LEU A 33 4.61 4.36 4.57
N ASP A 34 4.40 5.55 4.02
CA ASP A 34 5.37 6.65 4.05
C ASP A 34 4.86 7.68 5.05
N SER A 35 5.66 8.00 6.07
CA SER A 35 5.25 8.84 7.21
C SER A 35 6.15 10.05 7.34
N TRP A 36 5.58 11.26 7.32
CA TRP A 36 6.32 12.51 7.51
C TRP A 36 5.45 13.64 8.04
N ASP A 37 6.05 14.63 8.72
CA ASP A 37 5.40 15.83 9.25
C ASP A 37 4.07 15.56 10.00
N GLY A 38 4.08 14.51 10.83
CA GLY A 38 2.91 14.06 11.60
C GLY A 38 1.86 13.29 10.79
N ARG A 39 2.05 13.07 9.49
CA ARG A 39 1.12 12.41 8.57
C ARG A 39 1.56 10.98 8.20
N ILE A 40 0.65 10.24 7.59
CA ILE A 40 0.92 8.96 6.89
C ILE A 40 0.27 8.99 5.51
N VAL A 41 1.00 8.58 4.48
CA VAL A 41 0.43 8.14 3.20
C VAL A 41 0.60 6.62 3.06
N ALA A 42 -0.53 5.92 2.97
CA ALA A 42 -0.59 4.48 2.73
C ALA A 42 -0.77 4.21 1.24
N SER A 43 0.27 3.69 0.59
CA SER A 43 0.20 3.17 -0.78
C SER A 43 -0.11 1.68 -0.75
N VAL A 44 -1.35 1.32 -1.07
CA VAL A 44 -1.84 -0.07 -1.10
C VAL A 44 -1.85 -0.59 -2.52
N HIS A 45 -1.39 -1.81 -2.74
CA HIS A 45 -1.52 -2.55 -4.00
C HIS A 45 -2.36 -3.79 -3.72
N VAL A 46 -3.43 -4.01 -4.49
CA VAL A 46 -4.37 -5.14 -4.26
C VAL A 46 -4.74 -5.84 -5.55
N LYS A 47 -4.69 -7.17 -5.55
CA LYS A 47 -5.00 -8.06 -6.68
C LYS A 47 -5.94 -9.17 -6.22
N GLY A 48 -6.88 -9.54 -7.08
CA GLY A 48 -7.79 -10.66 -6.83
C GLY A 48 -8.93 -10.41 -5.84
N LEU A 49 -9.11 -9.21 -5.28
CA LEU A 49 -10.30 -8.89 -4.49
C LEU A 49 -11.58 -8.92 -5.34
N LYS A 50 -12.58 -9.64 -4.86
CA LYS A 50 -13.89 -9.84 -5.46
C LYS A 50 -14.78 -8.60 -5.32
N GLN A 51 -15.49 -8.24 -6.38
CA GLN A 51 -16.58 -7.25 -6.32
C GLN A 51 -17.83 -7.86 -5.66
N GLY A 52 -18.58 -7.07 -4.88
CA GLY A 52 -19.77 -7.54 -4.17
C GLY A 52 -20.53 -6.43 -3.44
N PRO A 53 -21.56 -6.76 -2.65
CA PRO A 53 -22.42 -5.81 -1.92
C PRO A 53 -21.76 -5.29 -0.62
N PHE A 54 -20.48 -4.97 -0.71
CA PHE A 54 -19.63 -4.51 0.38
C PHE A 54 -18.61 -3.47 -0.12
N ARG A 55 -18.29 -2.49 0.72
CA ARG A 55 -17.25 -1.49 0.50
C ARG A 55 -15.95 -1.99 1.11
N TYR A 56 -14.84 -1.91 0.39
CA TYR A 56 -13.53 -2.18 0.98
C TYR A 56 -12.93 -0.90 1.57
N MET A 57 -12.35 -1.00 2.77
CA MET A 57 -11.69 0.11 3.47
C MET A 57 -10.33 -0.35 3.99
N LEU A 58 -9.32 0.53 3.93
CA LEU A 58 -8.06 0.33 4.65
C LEU A 58 -8.17 0.93 6.05
N TYR A 59 -7.79 0.16 7.07
CA TYR A 59 -7.55 0.64 8.43
C TYR A 59 -6.08 0.50 8.79
N LEU A 60 -5.51 1.53 9.43
CA LEU A 60 -4.23 1.44 10.14
C LEU A 60 -4.51 1.34 11.64
N ILE A 61 -3.83 0.42 12.34
CA ILE A 61 -4.04 0.17 13.76
C ILE A 61 -2.78 0.55 14.53
N PHE A 62 -2.96 1.45 15.51
CA PHE A 62 -1.91 2.12 16.27
C PHE A 62 -1.87 1.61 17.71
N SER A 63 -0.68 1.51 18.30
CA SER A 63 -0.51 1.28 19.75
C SER A 63 -0.45 2.60 20.52
N GLN A 64 -1.38 2.81 21.45
CA GLN A 64 -1.49 3.97 22.32
C GLN A 64 -1.38 3.50 23.78
N GLY A 65 -0.14 3.30 24.25
CA GLY A 65 0.12 2.52 25.45
C GLY A 65 -0.41 1.09 25.29
N ASP A 66 -1.12 0.58 26.31
CA ASP A 66 -1.73 -0.75 26.31
C ASP A 66 -3.01 -0.86 25.46
N LYS A 67 -3.43 0.24 24.79
CA LYS A 67 -4.64 0.30 23.97
C LYS A 67 -4.30 0.29 22.48
N LEU A 68 -5.21 -0.24 21.67
CA LEU A 68 -5.13 -0.20 20.22
C LEU A 68 -6.21 0.73 19.66
N VAL A 69 -5.84 1.54 18.67
CA VAL A 69 -6.73 2.49 17.98
C VAL A 69 -6.67 2.20 16.48
N ALA A 70 -7.77 1.73 15.91
CA ALA A 70 -7.92 1.62 14.46
C ALA A 70 -8.35 2.97 13.86
N ILE A 71 -7.79 3.37 12.73
CA ILE A 71 -8.16 4.60 11.99
C ILE A 71 -8.35 4.23 10.52
N PRO A 72 -9.51 4.53 9.89
CA PRO A 72 -9.69 4.32 8.46
C PRO A 72 -8.82 5.31 7.69
N ALA A 73 -8.01 4.80 6.76
CA ALA A 73 -7.25 5.62 5.81
C ALA A 73 -8.09 6.01 4.57
N GLY A 74 -9.09 5.19 4.22
CA GLY A 74 -10.00 5.44 3.11
C GLY A 74 -10.46 4.17 2.40
N SER A 75 -11.29 4.32 1.37
CA SER A 75 -11.84 3.19 0.62
C SER A 75 -10.92 2.69 -0.49
N ILE A 76 -10.90 1.37 -0.66
CA ILE A 76 -10.23 0.67 -1.76
C ILE A 76 -11.27 0.34 -2.83
N GLY A 77 -10.95 0.63 -4.09
CA GLY A 77 -11.77 0.26 -5.24
C GLY A 77 -11.45 -1.16 -5.73
N THR A 78 -12.44 -1.81 -6.36
CA THR A 78 -12.29 -3.15 -6.95
C THR A 78 -12.59 -3.18 -8.45
N SER A 79 -12.54 -2.01 -9.10
CA SER A 79 -12.90 -1.83 -10.52
C SER A 79 -11.99 -2.56 -11.50
N PHE A 80 -10.75 -2.88 -11.11
CA PHE A 80 -9.74 -3.52 -11.97
C PHE A 80 -8.95 -4.59 -11.20
N PRO A 81 -8.52 -5.69 -11.86
CA PRO A 81 -7.78 -6.80 -11.24
C PRO A 81 -6.30 -6.44 -10.99
N GLY A 82 -6.07 -5.50 -10.08
CA GLY A 82 -4.74 -4.92 -9.81
C GLY A 82 -4.86 -3.42 -9.51
N MET A 83 -5.50 -3.05 -8.41
CA MET A 83 -5.65 -1.65 -8.01
C MET A 83 -4.40 -1.18 -7.26
N GLN A 84 -3.95 0.03 -7.54
CA GLN A 84 -3.13 0.82 -6.63
C GLN A 84 -3.99 1.95 -6.03
N ALA A 85 -3.90 2.14 -4.72
CA ALA A 85 -4.55 3.23 -4.00
C ALA A 85 -3.51 3.98 -3.15
N SER A 86 -3.61 5.30 -3.09
CA SER A 86 -2.80 6.14 -2.19
C SER A 86 -3.74 6.89 -1.27
N LEU A 87 -3.64 6.64 0.03
CA LEU A 87 -4.59 7.12 1.05
C LEU A 87 -3.84 7.90 2.13
N GLU A 88 -4.21 9.16 2.38
CA GLU A 88 -3.56 10.00 3.40
C GLU A 88 -4.35 10.04 4.71
N ILE A 89 -3.64 9.86 5.84
CA ILE A 89 -4.10 10.28 7.15
C ILE A 89 -3.26 11.49 7.58
N GLY A 90 -3.85 12.68 7.50
CA GLY A 90 -3.21 13.94 7.88
C GLY A 90 -2.97 14.07 9.39
N ALA A 91 -2.04 14.95 9.76
CA ALA A 91 -1.59 15.12 11.15
C ALA A 91 -2.74 15.38 12.14
N ASN A 92 -3.65 16.29 11.80
CA ASN A 92 -4.82 16.64 12.60
C ASN A 92 -5.67 15.40 12.98
N THR A 93 -5.73 14.38 12.11
CA THR A 93 -6.49 13.14 12.35
C THR A 93 -5.76 12.19 13.30
N LEU A 94 -4.42 12.17 13.26
CA LEU A 94 -3.62 11.40 14.22
C LEU A 94 -3.61 12.08 15.59
N GLU A 95 -3.47 13.41 15.63
CA GLU A 95 -3.55 14.23 16.83
C GLU A 95 -4.92 14.13 17.51
N ALA A 96 -6.02 14.21 16.76
CA ALA A 96 -7.39 14.04 17.29
C ALA A 96 -7.64 12.61 17.83
N HIS A 97 -6.87 11.62 17.40
CA HIS A 97 -6.87 10.27 17.97
C HIS A 97 -5.76 10.04 19.02
N GLY A 98 -4.93 11.04 19.30
CA GLY A 98 -3.83 10.97 20.27
C GLY A 98 -2.74 9.96 19.90
N VAL A 99 -2.52 9.70 18.61
CA VAL A 99 -1.53 8.73 18.10
C VAL A 99 -0.47 9.41 17.24
N LYS A 100 0.61 8.69 16.93
CA LYS A 100 1.72 9.17 16.08
C LYS A 100 2.03 8.20 14.94
N PRO A 101 2.61 8.66 13.81
CA PRO A 101 2.92 7.78 12.67
C PRO A 101 3.80 6.57 13.01
N GLU A 102 4.77 6.75 13.90
CA GLU A 102 5.65 5.66 14.34
C GLU A 102 4.89 4.53 15.07
N TRP A 103 3.72 4.80 15.65
CA TRP A 103 2.94 3.85 16.45
C TRP A 103 2.04 2.91 15.63
N VAL A 104 1.97 3.03 14.30
CA VAL A 104 1.25 2.02 13.48
C VAL A 104 1.90 0.65 13.64
N LYS A 105 1.13 -0.32 14.14
CA LYS A 105 1.55 -1.73 14.31
C LYS A 105 1.03 -2.62 13.18
N TYR A 106 -0.21 -2.38 12.73
CA TYR A 106 -0.91 -3.24 11.77
C TYR A 106 -1.62 -2.43 10.69
N ALA A 107 -1.91 -3.08 9.57
CA ALA A 107 -2.91 -2.62 8.61
C ALA A 107 -3.91 -3.75 8.30
N ALA A 108 -5.16 -3.38 8.08
CA ALA A 108 -6.24 -4.31 7.75
C ALA A 108 -7.02 -3.76 6.57
N ILE A 109 -7.40 -4.63 5.64
CA ILE A 109 -8.47 -4.33 4.67
C ILE A 109 -9.72 -4.99 5.22
N THR A 110 -10.76 -4.18 5.45
CA THR A 110 -12.10 -4.65 5.80
C THR A 110 -12.96 -4.76 4.54
N ALA A 111 -13.99 -5.60 4.60
CA ALA A 111 -15.13 -5.57 3.69
C ALA A 111 -16.39 -5.24 4.52
N GLU A 112 -17.07 -4.15 4.19
CA GLU A 112 -18.15 -3.57 4.98
C GLU A 112 -19.47 -3.58 4.23
N SER A 113 -20.49 -4.17 4.84
CA SER A 113 -21.89 -3.99 4.50
C SER A 113 -22.64 -3.41 5.71
N ARG A 114 -23.92 -3.06 5.57
CA ARG A 114 -24.68 -2.27 6.58
C ARG A 114 -24.55 -2.81 8.01
N ASP A 115 -24.69 -4.13 8.16
CA ASP A 115 -24.81 -4.80 9.47
C ASP A 115 -23.62 -5.74 9.75
N LYS A 116 -22.63 -5.79 8.84
CA LYS A 116 -21.53 -6.78 8.88
C LYS A 116 -20.23 -6.19 8.34
N MET A 117 -19.16 -6.35 9.12
CA MET A 117 -17.78 -6.15 8.71
C MET A 117 -17.07 -7.50 8.70
N TRP A 118 -16.26 -7.74 7.68
CA TRP A 118 -15.27 -8.81 7.60
C TRP A 118 -13.87 -8.19 7.47
N ILE A 119 -12.83 -8.98 7.69
CA ILE A 119 -11.43 -8.59 7.55
C ILE A 119 -10.74 -9.55 6.57
N PRO A 120 -10.93 -9.40 5.25
CA PRO A 120 -10.35 -10.31 4.26
C PRO A 120 -8.83 -10.42 4.32
N LEU A 121 -8.14 -9.31 4.60
CA LEU A 121 -6.68 -9.22 4.54
C LEU A 121 -6.14 -8.43 5.73
N PHE A 122 -5.09 -8.96 6.36
CA PHE A 122 -4.45 -8.38 7.54
C PHE A 122 -2.92 -8.38 7.41
N SER A 123 -2.24 -7.40 8.01
CA SER A 123 -0.78 -7.36 8.05
C SER A 123 -0.23 -6.72 9.32
N SER A 124 0.96 -7.17 9.71
CA SER A 124 1.80 -6.54 10.73
C SER A 124 3.01 -5.87 10.07
N PHE A 125 3.39 -4.70 10.59
CA PHE A 125 4.66 -4.04 10.23
C PHE A 125 5.84 -4.48 11.10
N GLU A 126 5.62 -5.35 12.10
CA GLU A 126 6.64 -5.82 13.03
C GLU A 126 6.65 -7.35 13.08
N LYS A 127 7.82 -7.96 12.80
CA LYS A 127 8.03 -9.41 12.60
C LYS A 127 7.56 -10.31 13.77
N ASN A 128 7.39 -9.74 14.96
CA ASN A 128 7.00 -10.46 16.18
C ASN A 128 5.50 -10.36 16.50
N LEU A 129 4.77 -9.42 15.87
CA LEU A 129 3.34 -9.26 16.09
C LEU A 129 2.56 -10.02 15.01
N LYS A 130 1.58 -10.82 15.43
CA LYS A 130 0.70 -11.62 14.57
C LYS A 130 -0.76 -11.18 14.75
N TRP A 131 -1.66 -11.77 13.99
CA TRP A 131 -3.09 -11.69 14.28
C TRP A 131 -3.41 -12.24 15.67
N ASP A 132 -4.32 -11.56 16.37
CA ASP A 132 -5.04 -12.04 17.55
C ASP A 132 -6.51 -11.62 17.37
N GLU A 133 -7.44 -12.46 17.81
CA GLU A 133 -8.88 -12.25 17.66
C GLU A 133 -9.36 -11.01 18.46
N SER A 134 -8.59 -10.57 19.46
CA SER A 134 -8.83 -9.29 20.14
C SER A 134 -8.74 -8.08 19.19
N LEU A 135 -7.94 -8.15 18.12
CA LEU A 135 -7.78 -7.09 17.12
C LEU A 135 -9.07 -6.84 16.34
N ARG A 136 -9.88 -7.88 16.08
CA ARG A 136 -11.19 -7.76 15.44
C ARG A 136 -12.14 -6.88 16.25
N GLN A 137 -12.08 -6.96 17.57
CA GLN A 137 -12.87 -6.10 18.47
C GLN A 137 -12.44 -4.63 18.41
N VAL A 138 -11.17 -4.34 18.09
CA VAL A 138 -10.68 -2.95 17.90
C VAL A 138 -11.31 -2.32 16.65
N LEU A 139 -11.47 -3.10 15.58
CA LEU A 139 -12.11 -2.66 14.34
C LEU A 139 -13.64 -2.54 14.53
N TYR A 140 -14.30 -3.55 15.10
CA TYR A 140 -15.76 -3.56 15.27
C TYR A 140 -16.26 -2.50 16.26
N ARG A 141 -15.46 -2.11 17.27
CA ARG A 141 -15.78 -0.98 18.17
C ARG A 141 -15.86 0.38 17.46
N LYS A 142 -15.44 0.49 16.19
CA LYS A 142 -15.64 1.69 15.35
C LYS A 142 -16.89 1.65 14.45
N ALA A 143 -17.86 0.77 14.74
CA ALA A 143 -19.18 0.76 14.09
C ALA A 143 -20.37 1.28 14.96
N PRO A 144 -20.31 2.48 15.58
CA PRO A 144 -21.44 3.03 16.34
C PRO A 144 -22.50 3.63 15.39
N ALA A 145 -23.39 2.78 14.87
CA ALA A 145 -24.56 3.20 14.10
C ALA A 145 -25.87 2.48 14.50
N GLN A 146 -25.83 1.17 14.79
CA GLN A 146 -27.05 0.34 14.88
C GLN A 146 -27.52 -0.04 16.30
N GLN A 147 -26.79 0.35 17.36
CA GLN A 147 -27.22 0.13 18.75
C GLN A 147 -27.80 1.38 19.43
N ALA A 148 -27.72 2.55 18.80
CA ALA A 148 -28.43 3.75 19.25
C ALA A 148 -29.91 3.72 18.80
N GLU A 149 -30.15 3.44 17.51
CA GLU A 149 -31.50 3.52 16.91
C GLU A 149 -32.49 2.57 17.58
N LYS A 150 -32.10 1.31 17.83
CA LYS A 150 -32.94 0.31 18.54
C LYS A 150 -33.32 0.67 19.98
N VAL A 151 -32.61 1.61 20.63
CA VAL A 151 -32.95 2.11 21.97
C VAL A 151 -33.85 3.36 21.89
N SER A 152 -33.88 4.04 20.75
CA SER A 152 -34.81 5.14 20.47
C SER A 152 -36.13 4.69 19.83
N GLU A 153 -36.14 3.67 18.96
CA GLU A 153 -37.35 3.14 18.32
C GLU A 153 -38.26 2.46 19.36
N ALA A 154 -37.70 1.57 20.18
CA ALA A 154 -38.39 0.91 21.29
C ALA A 154 -38.90 1.88 22.39
N LYS A 155 -38.51 3.17 22.32
CA LYS A 155 -39.04 4.25 23.18
C LYS A 155 -40.05 5.18 22.48
N LYS A 156 -40.27 5.02 21.18
CA LYS A 156 -41.34 5.69 20.44
C LYS A 156 -42.55 4.80 20.27
N GLU A 157 -42.36 3.52 19.96
CA GLU A 157 -43.46 2.56 19.78
C GLU A 157 -44.36 2.48 21.04
N GLN A 158 -43.80 2.62 22.24
CA GLN A 158 -44.55 2.68 23.51
C GLN A 158 -45.27 4.02 23.80
N ALA A 159 -45.24 4.98 22.88
CA ALA A 159 -45.84 6.31 23.06
C ALA A 159 -46.91 6.67 22.02
N GLU A 160 -47.11 5.83 20.99
CA GLU A 160 -48.06 6.07 19.89
C GLU A 160 -49.26 5.09 19.90
N GLU A 161 -49.37 4.20 20.90
CA GLU A 161 -50.44 3.19 21.01
C GLU A 161 -51.76 3.70 21.66
N GLU A 162 -51.85 4.98 22.06
CA GLU A 162 -53.06 5.59 22.67
C GLU A 162 -53.59 6.85 21.93
N ALA A 163 -53.78 6.83 20.59
CA ALA A 163 -54.57 7.88 19.90
C ALA A 163 -55.07 7.55 18.45
N GLU A 164 -56.21 6.87 18.27
CA GLU A 164 -57.03 6.89 17.03
C GLU A 164 -58.41 6.21 17.27
N PRO A 165 -59.41 6.29 16.34
CA PRO A 165 -59.51 7.04 15.08
C PRO A 165 -60.64 8.13 15.18
N GLU A 166 -61.42 8.64 14.20
CA GLU A 166 -61.83 8.40 12.79
C GLU A 166 -62.13 9.76 12.10
N LYS A 167 -62.35 9.95 10.78
CA LYS A 167 -62.04 9.28 9.47
C LYS A 167 -62.75 10.14 8.37
N LYS A 168 -62.75 9.70 7.09
CA LYS A 168 -63.58 10.17 5.93
C LYS A 168 -63.24 11.57 5.34
N GLU A 169 -63.54 11.96 4.07
CA GLU A 169 -63.94 11.35 2.76
C GLU A 169 -64.35 12.54 1.82
N GLU A 170 -64.02 12.73 0.53
CA GLU A 170 -63.11 12.14 -0.50
C GLU A 170 -63.01 13.17 -1.69
N ALA A 171 -62.25 12.88 -2.76
CA ALA A 171 -62.47 13.21 -4.20
C ALA A 171 -61.40 14.06 -4.96
N LYS A 172 -61.20 13.67 -6.23
CA LYS A 172 -60.39 14.29 -7.32
C LYS A 172 -61.35 14.78 -8.47
N PRO A 173 -60.94 15.38 -9.64
CA PRO A 173 -59.75 15.11 -10.47
C PRO A 173 -59.08 16.34 -11.19
N GLU A 174 -58.19 16.04 -12.16
CA GLU A 174 -57.32 16.95 -12.97
C GLU A 174 -58.02 17.53 -14.22
N PRO A 175 -57.39 18.47 -14.98
CA PRO A 175 -56.57 18.05 -16.16
C PRO A 175 -55.31 18.90 -16.49
N LYS A 176 -54.47 18.40 -17.41
CA LYS A 176 -53.30 19.08 -18.05
C LYS A 176 -53.71 19.96 -19.26
N PRO A 177 -52.76 20.69 -19.89
CA PRO A 177 -52.18 20.16 -21.15
C PRO A 177 -50.68 20.48 -21.44
N GLU A 178 -50.05 19.69 -22.33
CA GLU A 178 -48.94 20.08 -23.23
C GLU A 178 -49.48 20.17 -24.67
N PRO A 179 -48.80 20.85 -25.63
CA PRO A 179 -47.98 20.08 -26.58
C PRO A 179 -46.69 20.76 -27.12
N LYS A 180 -45.91 19.96 -27.86
CA LYS A 180 -44.65 20.21 -28.62
C LYS A 180 -44.98 20.75 -30.06
N PRO A 181 -44.07 20.98 -31.07
CA PRO A 181 -42.73 20.37 -31.27
C PRO A 181 -41.64 21.18 -32.06
N ALA A 182 -40.59 20.45 -32.47
CA ALA A 182 -39.64 20.70 -33.59
C ALA A 182 -38.60 21.83 -33.44
N GLU A 183 -37.39 21.79 -34.05
CA GLU A 183 -36.56 20.70 -34.62
C GLU A 183 -35.15 21.27 -34.94
N GLN A 184 -34.08 20.45 -34.89
CA GLN A 184 -32.96 20.35 -35.88
C GLN A 184 -31.65 19.78 -35.29
N VAL A 185 -30.84 19.17 -36.17
CA VAL A 185 -29.60 18.45 -35.87
C VAL A 185 -28.47 18.98 -36.75
N ARG A 186 -27.29 19.31 -36.18
CA ARG A 186 -26.03 19.20 -36.94
C ARG A 186 -24.73 19.16 -36.11
N SER A 187 -23.93 18.13 -36.41
CA SER A 187 -22.44 18.07 -36.46
C SER A 187 -21.58 18.57 -35.28
N GLN A 188 -20.62 17.71 -34.91
CA GLN A 188 -19.40 18.00 -34.12
C GLN A 188 -18.44 18.95 -34.88
N PRO A 189 -17.33 19.44 -34.25
CA PRO A 189 -16.13 18.60 -34.12
C PRO A 189 -15.62 18.41 -32.69
N GLU A 190 -14.68 17.48 -32.53
CA GLU A 190 -13.99 17.19 -31.28
C GLU A 190 -13.09 18.35 -30.82
N GLN A 191 -13.00 18.58 -29.50
CA GLN A 191 -11.82 19.23 -28.92
C GLN A 191 -11.24 18.39 -27.78
N LYS A 192 -9.97 18.04 -27.98
CA LYS A 192 -9.17 17.15 -27.15
C LYS A 192 -8.70 17.91 -25.91
N ALA A 193 -9.53 17.92 -24.86
CA ALA A 193 -9.22 18.59 -23.59
C ALA A 193 -7.92 18.05 -23.01
N GLU A 194 -6.89 18.90 -22.94
CA GLU A 194 -5.55 18.51 -22.53
C GLU A 194 -5.55 18.13 -21.04
N GLN A 195 -5.31 16.84 -20.77
CA GLN A 195 -5.05 16.35 -19.42
C GLN A 195 -3.67 16.88 -18.98
N LYS A 196 -3.65 18.09 -18.41
CA LYS A 196 -2.44 18.68 -17.83
C LYS A 196 -1.91 17.75 -16.74
N ASP A 197 -0.73 17.20 -16.98
CA ASP A 197 0.01 16.44 -15.99
C ASP A 197 0.22 17.28 -14.73
N LEU A 198 -0.34 16.81 -13.62
CA LEU A 198 0.09 17.21 -12.28
C LEU A 198 1.40 16.49 -11.94
N LEU A 199 2.43 16.77 -12.74
CA LEU A 199 3.81 16.49 -12.36
C LEU A 199 4.10 17.28 -11.09
N SER A 200 4.26 16.57 -9.97
CA SER A 200 4.61 17.14 -8.67
C SER A 200 5.77 18.13 -8.82
N ASP A 201 5.64 19.30 -8.19
CA ASP A 201 6.63 20.36 -8.25
C ASP A 201 8.05 19.87 -7.93
N GLY A 202 9.00 20.43 -8.65
CA GLY A 202 10.41 20.07 -8.59
C GLY A 202 11.07 20.47 -7.28
N VAL A 203 10.91 19.66 -6.23
CA VAL A 203 11.92 19.59 -5.15
C VAL A 203 13.23 19.18 -5.81
N GLY A 204 14.09 20.15 -6.06
CA GLY A 204 15.22 20.02 -6.98
C GLY A 204 16.10 18.81 -6.64
N LEU A 205 16.37 17.98 -7.66
CA LEU A 205 17.16 16.74 -7.55
C LEU A 205 18.48 16.97 -6.81
N ALA A 206 18.46 16.70 -5.50
CA ALA A 206 19.66 16.69 -4.68
C ALA A 206 20.60 15.63 -5.27
N LYS A 207 21.79 16.07 -5.72
CA LYS A 207 22.80 15.16 -6.28
C LYS A 207 22.99 13.99 -5.33
N CYS A 208 22.74 12.77 -5.81
CA CYS A 208 22.91 11.58 -4.99
C CYS A 208 24.34 11.54 -4.43
N ASP A 209 24.45 11.47 -3.11
CA ASP A 209 25.74 11.34 -2.44
C ASP A 209 26.12 9.85 -2.39
N ILE A 210 26.80 9.43 -3.45
CA ILE A 210 27.23 8.03 -3.66
C ILE A 210 28.16 7.58 -2.54
N SER A 211 29.07 8.45 -2.08
CA SER A 211 30.03 8.15 -1.01
C SER A 211 29.33 7.97 0.34
N LYS A 212 28.33 8.81 0.63
CA LYS A 212 27.45 8.64 1.80
C LYS A 212 26.61 7.37 1.70
N LEU A 213 26.07 7.03 0.52
CA LEU A 213 25.31 5.79 0.32
C LEU A 213 26.19 4.56 0.57
N GLU A 214 27.37 4.49 -0.05
CA GLU A 214 28.34 3.40 0.11
C GLU A 214 28.77 3.24 1.58
N THR A 215 29.03 4.36 2.26
CA THR A 215 29.34 4.39 3.70
C THR A 215 28.16 3.90 4.55
N LEU A 216 26.93 4.34 4.24
CA LEU A 216 25.73 3.92 4.96
C LEU A 216 25.43 2.43 4.74
N LEU A 217 25.57 1.90 3.52
CA LEU A 217 25.38 0.48 3.23
C LEU A 217 26.42 -0.37 3.98
N LYS A 218 27.71 -0.04 3.85
CA LYS A 218 28.81 -0.73 4.52
C LYS A 218 28.69 -0.75 6.05
N ASN A 219 28.13 0.31 6.64
CA ASN A 219 27.91 0.40 8.09
C ASN A 219 26.61 -0.27 8.58
N ASN A 220 25.77 -0.80 7.68
CA ASN A 220 24.44 -1.32 8.03
C ASN A 220 24.10 -2.71 7.50
N PHE A 221 24.87 -3.23 6.55
CA PHE A 221 24.64 -4.49 5.84
C PHE A 221 25.96 -5.23 5.59
N GLU A 222 25.90 -6.54 5.52
CA GLU A 222 27.07 -7.40 5.31
C GLU A 222 27.53 -7.35 3.84
N ALA A 223 28.82 -7.11 3.59
CA ALA A 223 29.38 -7.11 2.25
C ALA A 223 29.60 -8.54 1.75
N THR A 224 29.29 -8.82 0.48
CA THR A 224 29.24 -10.17 -0.08
C THR A 224 29.79 -10.24 -1.51
N GLN A 225 30.11 -11.44 -2.00
CA GLN A 225 30.46 -11.72 -3.39
C GLN A 225 29.54 -12.83 -3.95
N PRO A 226 28.30 -12.51 -4.33
CA PRO A 226 27.27 -13.50 -4.70
C PRO A 226 27.52 -14.17 -6.07
N PHE A 227 28.47 -13.67 -6.86
CA PHE A 227 28.78 -14.17 -8.21
C PHE A 227 30.24 -14.59 -8.32
N LYS A 228 30.49 -15.84 -8.74
CA LYS A 228 31.84 -16.45 -8.87
C LYS A 228 32.79 -15.73 -9.85
N ARG A 229 32.26 -14.84 -10.70
CA ARG A 229 33.03 -13.93 -11.55
C ARG A 229 32.58 -12.50 -11.26
N GLY A 230 32.83 -12.04 -10.03
CA GLY A 230 32.56 -10.66 -9.63
C GLY A 230 33.39 -9.69 -10.46
N ASN A 231 32.73 -8.74 -11.12
CA ASN A 231 33.41 -7.58 -11.69
C ASN A 231 33.80 -6.63 -10.53
N PRO A 232 35.07 -6.19 -10.40
CA PRO A 232 35.50 -5.23 -9.36
C PRO A 232 34.72 -3.90 -9.34
N ASP A 233 34.08 -3.50 -10.44
CA ASP A 233 33.22 -2.31 -10.51
C ASP A 233 31.95 -2.41 -9.63
N TYR A 234 31.63 -3.61 -9.15
CA TYR A 234 30.45 -3.92 -8.34
C TYR A 234 30.82 -4.19 -6.88
N THR A 235 30.19 -3.45 -5.97
CA THR A 235 30.17 -3.77 -4.53
C THR A 235 28.77 -4.23 -4.13
N TRP A 236 28.67 -5.39 -3.46
CA TRP A 236 27.41 -6.04 -3.11
C TRP A 236 27.24 -6.18 -1.60
N TYR A 237 26.00 -6.03 -1.13
CA TYR A 237 25.60 -6.11 0.28
C TYR A 237 24.35 -6.97 0.46
N LEU A 238 24.31 -7.81 1.50
CA LEU A 238 23.15 -8.59 1.91
C LEU A 238 22.19 -7.72 2.75
N VAL A 239 21.00 -7.48 2.21
CA VAL A 239 19.96 -6.66 2.84
C VAL A 239 18.83 -7.55 3.36
N ASN A 240 18.68 -7.63 4.68
CA ASN A 240 17.63 -8.36 5.39
C ASN A 240 16.46 -7.48 5.87
N ASP A 241 16.49 -6.18 5.52
CA ASP A 241 15.52 -5.15 5.90
C ASP A 241 15.37 -4.10 4.78
N LEU A 242 14.21 -4.14 4.11
CA LEU A 242 13.88 -3.24 2.99
C LEU A 242 13.56 -1.81 3.45
N ALA A 243 13.00 -1.64 4.65
CA ALA A 243 12.70 -0.33 5.21
C ALA A 243 14.00 0.40 5.57
N LYS A 244 14.95 -0.30 6.21
CA LYS A 244 16.30 0.19 6.49
C LYS A 244 17.03 0.60 5.20
N LEU A 245 16.96 -0.22 4.14
CA LEU A 245 17.55 0.11 2.84
C LEU A 245 16.89 1.34 2.19
N SER A 246 15.56 1.42 2.19
CA SER A 246 14.85 2.55 1.60
C SER A 246 15.13 3.87 2.33
N ASN A 247 15.20 3.85 3.66
CA ASN A 247 15.61 4.99 4.46
C ASN A 247 17.05 5.42 4.13
N ILE A 248 17.98 4.47 3.98
CA ILE A 248 19.38 4.75 3.60
C ILE A 248 19.49 5.40 2.21
N MET A 249 18.73 4.93 1.22
CA MET A 249 18.72 5.57 -0.11
C MET A 249 18.06 6.94 -0.10
N TYR A 250 16.94 7.11 0.61
CA TYR A 250 16.27 8.41 0.77
C TYR A 250 17.20 9.43 1.44
N MET A 251 17.90 9.05 2.52
CA MET A 251 18.93 9.87 3.17
C MET A 251 20.14 10.19 2.27
N SER A 252 20.30 9.49 1.15
CA SER A 252 21.37 9.68 0.16
C SER A 252 20.90 10.36 -1.12
N GLY A 253 19.66 10.89 -1.14
CA GLY A 253 19.07 11.64 -2.25
C GLY A 253 18.31 10.79 -3.29
N ILE A 254 18.08 9.49 -3.05
CA ILE A 254 17.39 8.61 -4.01
C ILE A 254 16.04 8.14 -3.46
N ASN A 255 14.94 8.63 -4.02
CA ASN A 255 13.59 8.13 -3.73
C ASN A 255 13.17 7.08 -4.77
N VAL A 256 13.67 5.86 -4.63
CA VAL A 256 13.41 4.76 -5.58
C VAL A 256 12.03 4.12 -5.32
N PRO A 257 11.07 4.13 -6.28
CA PRO A 257 9.75 3.52 -6.09
C PRO A 257 9.74 1.98 -6.05
N VAL A 258 10.79 1.35 -6.60
CA VAL A 258 10.94 -0.11 -6.86
C VAL A 258 10.44 -1.02 -5.73
N PHE A 259 10.68 -0.65 -4.48
CA PHE A 259 10.29 -1.44 -3.29
C PHE A 259 8.78 -1.58 -3.07
N ALA A 260 7.93 -0.91 -3.86
CA ALA A 260 6.49 -1.13 -3.85
C ALA A 260 6.05 -2.44 -4.56
N ASN A 261 7.00 -3.21 -5.11
CA ASN A 261 6.72 -4.43 -5.87
C ASN A 261 6.68 -5.68 -4.94
N PRO A 262 5.52 -6.39 -4.82
CA PRO A 262 5.38 -7.55 -3.94
C PRO A 262 6.38 -8.68 -4.18
N LYS A 263 6.83 -8.89 -5.42
CA LYS A 263 7.77 -9.98 -5.77
C LYS A 263 9.14 -9.80 -5.12
N ILE A 264 9.56 -8.55 -4.88
CA ILE A 264 10.79 -8.22 -4.15
C ILE A 264 10.67 -8.68 -2.69
N LEU A 265 9.49 -8.48 -2.10
CA LEU A 265 9.18 -8.89 -0.73
C LEU A 265 9.03 -10.41 -0.62
N VAL A 266 8.44 -11.09 -1.61
CA VAL A 266 8.41 -12.57 -1.68
C VAL A 266 9.84 -13.14 -1.67
N GLY A 267 10.75 -12.59 -2.49
CA GLY A 267 12.17 -12.95 -2.46
C GLY A 267 12.80 -12.72 -1.08
N LEU A 268 12.63 -11.52 -0.51
CA LEU A 268 13.15 -11.15 0.81
C LEU A 268 12.61 -12.06 1.93
N PHE A 269 11.32 -12.38 1.95
CA PHE A 269 10.71 -13.20 2.98
C PHE A 269 11.04 -14.70 2.83
N ARG A 270 11.21 -15.20 1.60
CA ARG A 270 11.61 -16.59 1.34
C ARG A 270 13.08 -16.82 1.69
N TYR A 271 13.98 -16.03 1.11
CA TYR A 271 15.44 -16.23 1.22
C TYR A 271 16.10 -15.44 2.37
N LYS A 272 15.32 -14.62 3.10
CA LYS A 272 15.72 -13.77 4.24
C LYS A 272 16.68 -12.62 3.91
N HIS A 273 16.98 -12.42 2.62
CA HIS A 273 17.81 -11.33 2.12
C HIS A 273 17.36 -10.89 0.71
N ILE A 274 17.85 -9.74 0.27
CA ILE A 274 18.06 -9.36 -1.13
C ILE A 274 19.49 -8.82 -1.28
N LEU A 275 19.96 -8.64 -2.52
CA LEU A 275 21.21 -7.94 -2.77
C LEU A 275 20.96 -6.45 -3.02
N ALA A 276 21.77 -5.60 -2.38
CA ALA A 276 21.98 -4.21 -2.78
C ALA A 276 23.38 -4.10 -3.40
N GLY A 277 23.45 -3.67 -4.66
CA GLY A 277 24.68 -3.48 -5.41
C GLY A 277 24.91 -2.01 -5.74
N LEU A 278 26.18 -1.58 -5.75
CA LEU A 278 26.63 -0.33 -6.37
C LEU A 278 27.54 -0.68 -7.54
N TYR A 279 27.15 -0.27 -8.76
CA TYR A 279 27.97 -0.40 -9.96
C TYR A 279 28.57 0.97 -10.34
N LYS A 280 29.89 1.02 -10.43
CA LYS A 280 30.69 2.22 -10.71
C LYS A 280 31.22 2.19 -12.16
N GLY A 281 30.37 2.52 -13.13
CA GLY A 281 30.75 2.55 -14.54
C GLY A 281 31.73 3.69 -14.90
N GLU A 282 32.70 3.39 -15.78
CA GLU A 282 33.81 4.29 -16.18
C GLU A 282 33.36 5.70 -16.57
N ASN A 283 32.25 5.81 -17.33
CA ASN A 283 31.72 7.08 -17.84
C ASN A 283 30.88 7.89 -16.82
N ARG A 284 31.18 7.76 -15.51
CA ARG A 284 30.40 8.33 -14.39
C ARG A 284 28.95 7.84 -14.26
N SER A 285 28.52 6.92 -15.11
CA SER A 285 27.23 6.24 -15.02
C SER A 285 27.23 5.27 -13.85
N ASN A 286 26.87 5.79 -12.68
CA ASN A 286 26.72 5.00 -11.46
C ASN A 286 25.28 4.46 -11.38
N TYR A 287 25.13 3.20 -10.99
CA TYR A 287 23.83 2.55 -10.86
C TYR A 287 23.71 1.86 -9.51
N PHE A 288 22.54 2.00 -8.87
CA PHE A 288 22.14 1.11 -7.78
C PHE A 288 21.51 -0.14 -8.41
N VAL A 289 21.85 -1.32 -7.90
CA VAL A 289 21.43 -2.59 -8.50
C VAL A 289 20.76 -3.45 -7.43
N ILE A 290 19.49 -3.78 -7.60
CA ILE A 290 18.75 -4.63 -6.66
C ILE A 290 18.73 -6.04 -7.21
N GLY A 291 19.31 -7.00 -6.48
CA GLY A 291 19.23 -8.42 -6.81
C GLY A 291 18.15 -9.11 -5.99
N ILE A 292 17.04 -9.47 -6.61
CA ILE A 292 15.94 -10.19 -5.96
C ILE A 292 16.13 -11.70 -6.13
N PRO A 293 16.31 -12.48 -5.05
CA PRO A 293 16.55 -13.91 -5.12
C PRO A 293 15.32 -14.69 -5.59
N ALA A 294 15.54 -15.67 -6.47
CA ALA A 294 14.52 -16.60 -6.94
C ALA A 294 15.08 -18.01 -7.24
N ARG A 295 14.20 -18.97 -7.50
CA ARG A 295 14.58 -20.35 -7.83
C ARG A 295 15.19 -20.48 -9.22
N ASP A 296 14.67 -19.73 -10.19
CA ASP A 296 14.99 -19.86 -11.62
C ASP A 296 14.55 -18.61 -12.41
N GLU A 297 14.79 -18.61 -13.72
CA GLU A 297 14.49 -17.51 -14.65
C GLU A 297 13.00 -17.31 -14.98
N ASN A 298 12.10 -18.06 -14.35
CA ASN A 298 10.65 -17.88 -14.44
C ASN A 298 10.03 -17.54 -13.07
N ASP A 299 10.61 -18.05 -11.98
CA ASP A 299 10.19 -17.78 -10.60
C ASP A 299 10.25 -16.29 -10.24
N ASN A 300 9.11 -15.75 -9.80
CA ASN A 300 8.95 -14.42 -9.19
C ASN A 300 9.60 -13.23 -9.93
N ARG A 301 9.75 -13.30 -11.26
CA ARG A 301 10.31 -12.22 -12.11
C ARG A 301 9.73 -10.84 -11.76
N PRO A 302 10.50 -9.91 -11.16
CA PRO A 302 9.97 -8.75 -10.48
C PRO A 302 9.38 -7.72 -11.45
N PHE A 303 10.11 -7.39 -12.52
CA PHE A 303 9.69 -6.48 -13.58
C PHE A 303 9.72 -7.25 -14.91
N GLU A 304 8.88 -6.87 -15.87
CA GLU A 304 8.80 -7.61 -17.13
C GLU A 304 10.04 -7.34 -18.00
N THR A 305 10.13 -6.17 -18.63
CA THR A 305 11.29 -5.81 -19.45
C THR A 305 12.50 -5.37 -18.61
N ALA A 306 12.28 -4.79 -17.43
CA ALA A 306 13.29 -4.07 -16.66
C ALA A 306 13.99 -4.89 -15.55
N CYS A 307 14.30 -6.17 -15.81
CA CYS A 307 15.23 -6.94 -14.97
C CYS A 307 15.95 -8.05 -15.75
N ARG A 308 17.16 -8.40 -15.32
CA ARG A 308 18.01 -9.44 -15.95
C ARG A 308 18.26 -10.58 -14.97
N TRP A 309 18.10 -11.83 -15.39
CA TRP A 309 18.43 -13.01 -14.57
C TRP A 309 19.94 -13.22 -14.52
N VAL A 310 20.49 -13.51 -13.33
CA VAL A 310 21.88 -13.96 -13.15
C VAL A 310 21.91 -15.18 -12.22
N PRO A 311 22.29 -16.37 -12.73
CA PRO A 311 22.33 -17.59 -11.93
C PRO A 311 23.51 -17.61 -10.95
N VAL A 312 23.33 -18.31 -9.82
CA VAL A 312 24.34 -18.50 -8.77
C VAL A 312 24.48 -19.99 -8.48
N THR A 313 25.72 -20.45 -8.26
CA THR A 313 26.03 -21.87 -8.04
C THR A 313 26.86 -22.04 -6.78
N GLY A 314 26.47 -22.98 -5.90
CA GLY A 314 27.10 -23.14 -4.58
C GLY A 314 26.70 -22.05 -3.59
N SER A 315 25.40 -21.75 -3.52
CA SER A 315 24.79 -20.92 -2.49
C SER A 315 24.45 -21.77 -1.26
N ASP A 316 24.73 -21.26 -0.05
CA ASP A 316 24.29 -21.88 1.20
C ASP A 316 22.76 -21.81 1.40
N PHE A 317 22.10 -20.87 0.73
CA PHE A 317 20.64 -20.79 0.71
C PHE A 317 20.06 -21.89 -0.19
N ARG A 318 19.28 -22.79 0.42
CA ARG A 318 18.53 -23.85 -0.25
C ARG A 318 17.55 -23.25 -1.28
N ASP A 319 17.41 -23.94 -2.41
CA ASP A 319 16.49 -23.58 -3.51
C ASP A 319 16.70 -22.17 -4.11
N LEU A 320 17.88 -21.56 -3.92
CA LEU A 320 18.30 -20.35 -4.61
C LEU A 320 19.04 -20.70 -5.90
N GLY A 321 18.47 -20.38 -7.06
CA GLY A 321 19.13 -20.57 -8.36
C GLY A 321 19.85 -19.31 -8.87
N GLY A 322 19.54 -18.14 -8.32
CA GLY A 322 20.10 -16.87 -8.79
C GLY A 322 19.31 -15.65 -8.34
N TYR A 323 19.61 -14.51 -8.96
CA TYR A 323 19.00 -13.22 -8.66
C TYR A 323 18.50 -12.53 -9.93
N TRP A 324 17.32 -11.90 -9.83
CA TRP A 324 16.85 -10.90 -10.78
C TRP A 324 17.50 -9.56 -10.46
N LEU A 325 18.41 -9.10 -11.32
CA LEU A 325 19.05 -7.79 -11.20
C LEU A 325 18.18 -6.70 -11.84
N VAL A 326 17.86 -5.68 -11.05
CA VAL A 326 17.12 -4.47 -11.45
C VAL A 326 18.08 -3.28 -11.31
N TYR A 327 18.35 -2.57 -12.41
CA TYR A 327 19.25 -1.42 -12.40
C TYR A 327 18.45 -0.13 -12.17
N VAL A 328 19.00 0.77 -11.36
CA VAL A 328 18.40 2.06 -11.01
C VAL A 328 19.43 3.17 -11.26
N SER A 329 19.03 4.18 -12.03
CA SER A 329 19.83 5.36 -12.33
C SER A 329 20.10 6.18 -11.07
N MET A 330 21.36 6.31 -10.65
CA MET A 330 21.74 7.17 -9.51
C MET A 330 21.54 8.66 -9.79
N ARG A 331 21.22 9.03 -11.03
CA ARG A 331 20.98 10.42 -11.47
C ARG A 331 19.50 10.81 -11.47
N SER A 332 18.59 9.87 -11.72
CA SER A 332 17.15 10.13 -11.84
C SER A 332 16.25 9.29 -10.92
N GLY A 333 16.77 8.24 -10.29
CA GLY A 333 15.99 7.31 -9.46
C GLY A 333 15.13 6.32 -10.26
N GLU A 334 15.16 6.41 -11.59
CA GLU A 334 14.39 5.58 -12.52
C GLU A 334 15.00 4.20 -12.73
N ILE A 335 14.17 3.22 -13.10
CA ILE A 335 14.62 1.88 -13.48
C ILE A 335 15.19 1.92 -14.91
N VAL A 336 16.29 1.20 -15.13
CA VAL A 336 16.99 1.11 -16.42
C VAL A 336 17.20 -0.37 -16.80
N VAL A 337 17.26 -0.63 -18.11
CA VAL A 337 17.11 -1.99 -18.70
C VAL A 337 18.44 -2.60 -19.11
#